data_AF-A0AA41ERF5-F1
#
_entry.id   AF-A0AA41ERF5-F1
#
_cell.length_a   1.000
_cell.length_b   1.000
_cell.length_c   1.000
_cell.angle_alpha   90.00
_cell.angle_beta   90.00
_cell.angle_gamma   90.00
#
_symmetry.space_group_name_H-M   'P 1'
#
loop_
_entity.id
_entity.type
_entity.pdbx_description
1 polymer ?
#
loop_
_entity_poly.entity_id
_entity_poly.type
_entity_poly.pdbx_seq_one_letter_code
_entity_poly.pdbx_strand_id
1 'polypeptide(L)'
;MADKDKLNYWERRSVWLEQKQHDNGDKHVDTIIKAYVQTQKYLVGEANTLYNRYLDKSGLTETEVSAILNTSVTPDQLVVLHQMAKSVTDKTVKKQVQTYLDGLAVQSRISRVELLRAKSYVVAKQLASVQFEESQPYYIDVMQDAYNHASAEAIIGQTQKDFKVYQGDSVPEIDKQTEQIKFINQSGKTVQTLDVAHTKPVASFKEMSTKYAKHAIDDPWHGANYSQRIWKNTDKLADSLQSLFTAKAMTGMSEHDMSDTLQKEFSTSAYDARRLIRTEAAYMSNQARLKGWQDHNVEEYSLVAVLDFRTSQFCRHIDGKVFKVKDAKCAGFDGNYPPFHPFCRTIAVAKFTNQKTGGYRTARDPIADKTMRVPSDTTYQAWEAMLIKAHGAKAVEDANKRAK
;
A
#
# COMPACT_ATOMS: atom_id res chain seq x y z
N MET A 1 -17.12 -15.25 -2.29
CA MET A 1 -16.19 -15.02 -3.43
C MET A 1 -16.91 -15.41 -4.72
N ALA A 2 -16.63 -14.75 -5.84
CA ALA A 2 -17.21 -15.13 -7.13
C ALA A 2 -16.80 -16.57 -7.51
N ASP A 3 -17.72 -17.30 -8.13
CA ASP A 3 -17.48 -18.62 -8.72
C ASP A 3 -16.36 -18.52 -9.79
N LYS A 4 -15.20 -19.12 -9.49
CA LYS A 4 -13.98 -19.02 -10.32
C LYS A 4 -14.15 -19.69 -11.68
N ASP A 5 -15.16 -20.56 -11.83
CA ASP A 5 -15.35 -21.34 -13.05
C ASP A 5 -16.11 -20.57 -14.14
N LYS A 6 -16.65 -19.39 -13.80
CA LYS A 6 -17.47 -18.55 -14.69
C LYS A 6 -16.79 -17.24 -15.12
N LEU A 7 -15.53 -17.04 -14.81
CA LEU A 7 -14.75 -15.85 -15.16
C LEU A 7 -13.88 -16.16 -16.39
N ASN A 8 -13.78 -15.21 -17.34
CA ASN A 8 -12.89 -15.41 -18.48
C ASN A 8 -11.41 -15.36 -18.00
N TYR A 9 -10.49 -15.77 -18.87
CA TYR A 9 -9.07 -15.82 -18.54
C TYR A 9 -8.53 -14.49 -17.99
N TRP A 10 -8.85 -13.37 -18.62
CA TRP A 10 -8.36 -12.03 -18.27
C TRP A 10 -8.93 -11.52 -16.95
N GLU A 11 -10.19 -11.79 -16.68
CA GLU A 11 -10.91 -11.33 -15.50
C GLU A 11 -10.47 -12.06 -14.24
N ARG A 12 -10.31 -13.40 -14.32
CA ARG A 12 -9.70 -14.17 -13.22
C ARG A 12 -8.32 -13.65 -12.90
N ARG A 13 -7.57 -13.42 -13.96
CA ARG A 13 -6.15 -13.13 -13.89
C ARG A 13 -5.91 -11.72 -13.32
N SER A 14 -6.68 -10.71 -13.71
CA SER A 14 -6.60 -9.34 -13.16
C SER A 14 -7.14 -9.22 -11.72
N VAL A 15 -8.28 -9.83 -11.41
CA VAL A 15 -8.87 -9.78 -10.04
C VAL A 15 -8.03 -10.58 -9.05
N TRP A 16 -7.51 -11.74 -9.46
CA TRP A 16 -6.62 -12.55 -8.61
C TRP A 16 -5.30 -11.85 -8.34
N LEU A 17 -4.74 -11.15 -9.33
CA LEU A 17 -3.53 -10.35 -9.11
C LEU A 17 -3.73 -9.26 -8.08
N GLU A 18 -4.80 -8.47 -8.24
CA GLU A 18 -5.05 -7.35 -7.34
C GLU A 18 -5.25 -7.87 -5.91
N GLN A 19 -6.06 -8.93 -5.75
CA GLN A 19 -6.26 -9.57 -4.45
C GLN A 19 -4.95 -10.13 -3.89
N LYS A 20 -4.15 -10.84 -4.68
CA LYS A 20 -2.85 -11.38 -4.26
C LYS A 20 -1.89 -10.26 -3.83
N GLN A 21 -1.85 -9.15 -4.57
CA GLN A 21 -1.00 -8.01 -4.24
C GLN A 21 -1.43 -7.36 -2.92
N HIS A 22 -2.74 -7.20 -2.70
CA HIS A 22 -3.29 -6.68 -1.44
C HIS A 22 -3.01 -7.64 -0.27
N ASP A 23 -3.27 -8.95 -0.44
CA ASP A 23 -3.06 -9.98 0.60
C ASP A 23 -1.58 -10.12 0.98
N ASN A 24 -0.68 -10.05 0.00
CA ASN A 24 0.76 -10.07 0.26
C ASN A 24 1.20 -8.77 0.97
N GLY A 25 0.68 -7.63 0.55
CA GLY A 25 0.95 -6.35 1.21
C GLY A 25 0.49 -6.32 2.67
N ASP A 26 -0.66 -6.93 2.97
CA ASP A 26 -1.21 -6.98 4.33
C ASP A 26 -0.28 -7.72 5.30
N LYS A 27 0.44 -8.76 4.87
CA LYS A 27 1.43 -9.46 5.71
C LYS A 27 2.57 -8.53 6.16
N HIS A 28 3.14 -7.75 5.24
CA HIS A 28 4.22 -6.81 5.56
C HIS A 28 3.71 -5.64 6.41
N VAL A 29 2.51 -5.14 6.10
CA VAL A 29 1.83 -4.12 6.91
C VAL A 29 1.63 -4.61 8.35
N ASP A 30 1.21 -5.87 8.55
CA ASP A 30 1.01 -6.44 9.89
C ASP A 30 2.30 -6.51 10.70
N THR A 31 3.43 -6.90 10.08
CA THR A 31 4.75 -6.89 10.74
C THR A 31 5.12 -5.49 11.19
N ILE A 32 4.94 -4.49 10.33
CA ILE A 32 5.25 -3.09 10.64
C ILE A 32 4.32 -2.57 11.74
N ILE A 33 3.02 -2.83 11.69
CA ILE A 33 2.07 -2.43 12.74
C ILE A 33 2.45 -3.06 14.09
N LYS A 34 2.88 -4.32 14.12
CA LYS A 34 3.37 -4.95 15.36
C LYS A 34 4.57 -4.21 15.95
N ALA A 35 5.51 -3.76 15.11
CA ALA A 35 6.64 -2.95 15.57
C ALA A 35 6.17 -1.63 16.19
N TYR A 36 5.21 -0.93 15.56
CA TYR A 36 4.60 0.27 16.12
C TYR A 36 3.96 0.04 17.48
N VAL A 37 3.15 -1.01 17.61
CA VAL A 37 2.49 -1.38 18.87
C VAL A 37 3.50 -1.72 19.96
N GLN A 38 4.59 -2.41 19.61
CA GLN A 38 5.67 -2.72 20.55
C GLN A 38 6.40 -1.46 21.02
N THR A 39 6.76 -0.56 20.10
CA THR A 39 7.41 0.71 20.43
C THR A 39 6.51 1.62 21.27
N GLN A 40 5.22 1.67 20.96
CA GLN A 40 4.22 2.38 21.75
C GLN A 40 4.18 1.85 23.19
N LYS A 41 4.05 0.52 23.37
CA LYS A 41 4.06 -0.11 24.69
C LYS A 41 5.33 0.21 25.48
N TYR A 42 6.48 0.20 24.80
CA TYR A 42 7.75 0.56 25.40
C TYR A 42 7.76 2.01 25.91
N LEU A 43 7.40 2.99 25.07
CA LEU A 43 7.43 4.39 25.49
C LEU A 43 6.37 4.76 26.52
N VAL A 44 5.17 4.15 26.45
CA VAL A 44 4.17 4.30 27.52
C VAL A 44 4.71 3.75 28.83
N GLY A 45 5.37 2.58 28.83
CA GLY A 45 5.99 2.03 30.03
C GLY A 45 7.12 2.90 30.60
N GLU A 46 7.94 3.50 29.74
CA GLU A 46 8.99 4.44 30.14
C GLU A 46 8.41 5.73 30.73
N ALA A 47 7.36 6.28 30.11
CA ALA A 47 6.65 7.45 30.62
C ALA A 47 6.01 7.14 31.99
N ASN A 48 5.27 6.04 32.12
CA ASN A 48 4.62 5.67 33.38
C ASN A 48 5.65 5.38 34.48
N THR A 49 6.79 4.78 34.14
CA THR A 49 7.89 4.59 35.11
C THR A 49 8.40 5.94 35.61
N LEU A 50 8.50 6.94 34.74
CA LEU A 50 8.90 8.30 35.12
C LEU A 50 7.83 8.95 36.00
N TYR A 51 6.54 8.84 35.65
CA TYR A 51 5.43 9.33 36.47
C TYR A 51 5.39 8.66 37.85
N ASN A 52 5.36 7.33 37.91
CA ASN A 52 5.19 6.58 39.16
C ASN A 52 6.38 6.77 40.12
N ARG A 53 7.59 6.87 39.57
CA ARG A 53 8.80 7.00 40.40
C ARG A 53 9.00 8.41 40.95
N TYR A 54 8.53 9.43 40.23
CA TYR A 54 8.94 10.81 40.49
C TYR A 54 7.78 11.80 40.63
N LEU A 55 6.64 11.55 40.00
CA LEU A 55 5.53 12.50 39.84
C LEU A 55 4.24 12.10 40.57
N ASP A 56 4.07 10.82 40.95
CA ASP A 56 2.86 10.26 41.57
C ASP A 56 2.57 10.73 43.02
N LYS A 57 3.25 11.79 43.46
CA LYS A 57 3.07 12.37 44.79
C LYS A 57 1.96 13.42 44.70
N SER A 58 0.76 13.01 45.10
CA SER A 58 -0.40 13.89 45.26
C SER A 58 -0.05 15.07 46.18
N GLY A 59 0.27 16.21 45.56
CA GLY A 59 0.69 17.43 46.26
C GLY A 59 1.87 18.18 45.65
N LEU A 60 2.56 17.65 44.63
CA LEU A 60 3.63 18.40 43.95
C LEU A 60 3.06 19.53 43.08
N THR A 61 3.68 20.70 43.19
CA THR A 61 3.47 21.84 42.30
C THR A 61 4.14 21.62 40.95
N GLU A 62 3.71 22.37 39.93
CA GLU A 62 4.30 22.36 38.59
C GLU A 62 5.83 22.58 38.63
N THR A 63 6.27 23.50 39.48
CA THR A 63 7.69 23.84 39.69
C THR A 63 8.47 22.67 40.28
N GLU A 64 7.91 21.95 41.26
CA GLU A 64 8.57 20.81 41.88
C GLU A 64 8.68 19.63 40.92
N VAL A 65 7.63 19.34 40.16
CA VAL A 65 7.66 18.34 39.07
C VAL A 65 8.73 18.69 38.05
N SER A 66 8.78 19.95 37.58
CA SER A 66 9.79 20.39 36.62
C SER A 66 11.21 20.27 37.18
N ALA A 67 11.43 20.55 38.47
CA ALA A 67 12.73 20.38 39.10
C ALA A 67 13.17 18.91 39.07
N ILE A 68 12.27 17.98 39.39
CA ILE A 68 12.57 16.55 39.37
C ILE A 68 12.86 16.07 37.95
N LEU A 69 12.07 16.46 36.96
CA LEU A 69 12.28 16.09 35.55
C LEU A 69 13.64 16.55 35.01
N ASN A 70 14.15 17.68 35.50
CA ASN A 70 15.44 18.25 35.12
C ASN A 70 16.64 17.71 35.90
N THR A 71 16.45 16.69 36.76
CA THR A 71 17.57 16.12 37.53
C THR A 71 18.29 15.01 36.77
N SER A 72 19.61 14.92 36.97
CA SER A 72 20.50 14.08 36.15
C SER A 72 20.14 12.59 36.23
N VAL A 73 20.29 11.89 35.12
CA VAL A 73 20.24 10.41 35.05
C VAL A 73 21.59 9.81 35.41
N THR A 74 21.59 8.53 35.80
CA THR A 74 22.80 7.78 36.10
C THR A 74 23.38 7.11 34.83
N PRO A 75 24.70 6.81 34.79
CA PRO A 75 25.31 6.18 33.60
C PRO A 75 24.67 4.86 33.18
N ASP A 76 24.18 4.04 34.11
CA ASP A 76 23.48 2.78 33.82
C ASP A 76 22.18 3.01 33.03
N GLN A 77 21.47 4.10 33.29
CA GLN A 77 20.25 4.47 32.57
C GLN A 77 20.54 4.86 31.11
N LEU A 78 21.77 5.31 30.82
CA LEU A 78 22.22 5.65 29.46
C LEU A 78 22.66 4.41 28.66
N VAL A 79 22.98 3.29 29.31
CA VAL A 79 23.39 2.05 28.63
C VAL A 79 22.28 1.54 27.70
N VAL A 80 21.02 1.58 28.16
CA VAL A 80 19.86 1.16 27.36
C VAL A 80 19.74 2.03 26.10
N LEU A 81 19.88 3.35 26.23
CA LEU A 81 19.83 4.27 25.11
C LEU A 81 20.93 3.98 24.08
N HIS A 82 22.16 3.72 24.55
CA HIS A 82 23.26 3.31 23.66
C HIS A 82 22.99 1.99 22.97
N GLN A 83 22.38 1.01 23.65
CA GLN A 83 22.05 -0.28 23.05
C GLN A 83 20.95 -0.14 21.98
N MET A 84 19.94 0.68 22.23
CA MET A 84 18.91 1.01 21.24
C MET A 84 19.53 1.70 20.01
N ALA A 85 20.44 2.64 20.22
CA ALA A 85 21.14 3.30 19.12
C ALA A 85 21.99 2.34 18.29
N LYS A 86 22.59 1.31 18.91
CA LYS A 86 23.37 0.28 18.22
C LYS A 86 22.53 -0.64 17.33
N SER A 87 21.25 -0.85 17.65
CA SER A 87 20.38 -1.71 16.85
C SER A 87 19.85 -1.02 15.58
N VAL A 88 20.15 0.27 15.38
CA VAL A 88 19.86 0.98 14.14
C VAL A 88 20.87 0.55 13.07
N THR A 89 20.37 -0.17 12.07
CA THR A 89 21.14 -0.81 11.00
C THR A 89 21.37 0.12 9.81
N ASP A 90 20.37 0.91 9.41
CA ASP A 90 20.48 1.82 8.28
C ASP A 90 21.56 2.89 8.51
N LYS A 91 22.46 3.08 7.53
CA LYS A 91 23.62 3.96 7.67
C LYS A 91 23.24 5.42 7.86
N THR A 92 22.22 5.89 7.14
CA THR A 92 21.76 7.28 7.18
C THR A 92 21.11 7.56 8.52
N VAL A 93 20.21 6.68 8.94
CA VAL A 93 19.51 6.76 10.22
C VAL A 93 20.49 6.65 11.39
N LYS A 94 21.47 5.74 11.31
CA LYS A 94 22.52 5.59 12.32
C LYS A 94 23.31 6.88 12.51
N LYS A 95 23.68 7.56 11.42
CA LYS A 95 24.35 8.87 11.49
C LYS A 95 23.48 9.92 12.15
N GLN A 96 22.18 9.98 11.81
CA GLN A 96 21.23 10.90 12.46
C GLN A 96 21.08 10.63 13.96
N VAL A 97 21.06 9.36 14.37
CA VAL A 97 21.03 8.97 15.79
C VAL A 97 22.32 9.35 16.49
N GLN A 98 23.48 9.09 15.89
CA GLN A 98 24.78 9.48 16.43
C GLN A 98 24.86 11.00 16.62
N THR A 99 24.56 11.80 15.60
CA THR A 99 24.58 13.27 15.70
C THR A 99 23.67 13.79 16.81
N TYR A 100 22.47 13.21 16.95
CA TYR A 100 21.55 13.59 18.02
C TYR A 100 22.12 13.26 19.41
N LEU A 101 22.70 12.06 19.58
CA LEU A 101 23.29 11.64 20.85
C LEU A 101 24.58 12.39 21.18
N ASP A 102 25.41 12.72 20.18
CA ASP A 102 26.61 13.54 20.35
C ASP A 102 26.23 14.94 20.86
N GLY A 103 25.16 15.53 20.31
CA GLY A 103 24.61 16.80 20.79
C GLY A 103 24.14 16.75 22.24
N LEU A 104 23.53 15.63 22.66
CA LEU A 104 23.19 15.40 24.07
C LEU A 104 24.43 15.20 24.94
N ALA A 105 25.47 14.52 24.44
CA ALA A 105 26.70 14.27 25.18
C ALA A 105 27.52 15.54 25.44
N VAL A 106 27.34 16.60 24.64
CA VAL A 106 27.94 17.92 24.90
C VAL A 106 27.35 18.58 26.15
N GLN A 107 26.13 18.21 26.55
CA GLN A 107 25.54 18.72 27.78
C GLN A 107 26.32 18.20 29.00
N SER A 108 26.58 19.07 29.97
CA SER A 108 27.30 18.69 31.20
C SER A 108 26.56 17.65 32.04
N ARG A 109 25.23 17.54 31.84
CA ARG A 109 24.36 16.53 32.45
C ARG A 109 23.16 16.26 31.53
N ILE A 110 22.73 15.01 31.46
CA ILE A 110 21.49 14.61 30.79
C ILE A 110 20.41 14.45 31.86
N SER A 111 19.30 15.15 31.71
CA SER A 111 18.14 15.05 32.62
C SER A 111 17.25 13.84 32.30
N ARG A 112 16.33 13.50 33.22
CA ARG A 112 15.36 12.42 33.02
C ARG A 112 14.47 12.66 31.80
N VAL A 113 14.02 13.90 31.63
CA VAL A 113 13.20 14.27 30.48
C VAL A 113 14.00 14.23 29.17
N GLU A 114 15.27 14.64 29.18
CA GLU A 114 16.15 14.53 28.01
C GLU A 114 16.43 13.07 27.64
N LEU A 115 16.60 12.18 28.63
CA LEU A 115 16.73 10.74 28.37
C LEU A 115 15.47 10.18 27.71
N LEU A 116 14.27 10.55 28.19
CA LEU A 116 13.02 10.08 27.59
C LEU A 116 12.84 10.60 26.15
N ARG A 117 13.16 11.88 25.90
CA ARG A 117 13.21 12.45 24.54
C ARG A 117 14.22 11.73 23.65
N ALA A 118 15.37 11.35 24.20
CA ALA A 118 16.37 10.62 23.44
C ALA A 118 15.90 9.22 23.06
N LYS A 119 15.31 8.50 24.03
CA LYS A 119 14.68 7.20 23.77
C LYS A 119 13.59 7.31 22.71
N SER A 120 12.72 8.31 22.81
CA SER A 120 11.62 8.53 21.86
C SER A 120 12.12 8.81 20.44
N TYR A 121 13.17 9.62 20.30
CA TYR A 121 13.81 9.87 19.02
C TYR A 121 14.42 8.58 18.45
N VAL A 122 15.21 7.84 19.23
CA VAL A 122 15.86 6.60 18.77
C VAL A 122 14.84 5.56 18.33
N VAL A 123 13.75 5.35 19.06
CA VAL A 123 12.75 4.35 18.63
C VAL A 123 11.98 4.75 17.38
N ALA A 124 11.70 6.05 17.17
CA ALA A 124 11.11 6.52 15.92
C ALA A 124 12.02 6.22 14.72
N LYS A 125 13.33 6.34 14.92
CA LYS A 125 14.36 6.00 13.92
C LYS A 125 14.52 4.49 13.70
N GLN A 126 14.37 3.67 14.74
CA GLN A 126 14.31 2.22 14.59
C GLN A 126 13.08 1.81 13.77
N LEU A 127 11.92 2.42 13.99
CA LEU A 127 10.71 2.17 13.19
C LEU A 127 10.93 2.49 11.71
N ALA A 128 11.66 3.56 11.39
CA ALA A 128 12.03 3.88 10.01
C ALA A 128 12.86 2.75 9.37
N SER A 129 13.81 2.20 10.13
CA SER A 129 14.68 1.11 9.67
C SER A 129 13.87 -0.16 9.42
N VAL A 130 12.99 -0.54 10.36
CA VAL A 130 12.10 -1.70 10.21
C VAL A 130 11.19 -1.55 8.99
N GLN A 131 10.58 -0.38 8.79
CA GLN A 131 9.75 -0.14 7.61
C GLN A 131 10.54 -0.32 6.32
N PHE A 132 11.75 0.25 6.24
CA PHE A 132 12.60 0.16 5.06
C PHE A 132 12.98 -1.28 4.75
N GLU A 133 13.49 -2.02 5.74
CA GLU A 133 13.93 -3.41 5.60
C GLU A 133 12.78 -4.36 5.20
N GLU A 134 11.60 -4.19 5.78
CA GLU A 134 10.44 -5.05 5.50
C GLU A 134 9.80 -4.80 4.13
N SER A 135 9.85 -3.56 3.64
CA SER A 135 9.09 -3.15 2.44
C SER A 135 9.89 -3.22 1.14
N GLN A 136 11.22 -3.05 1.19
CA GLN A 136 12.02 -3.02 -0.03
C GLN A 136 11.99 -4.36 -0.81
N PRO A 137 12.17 -5.54 -0.17
CA PRO A 137 12.05 -6.82 -0.88
C PRO A 137 10.64 -7.04 -1.44
N TYR A 138 9.63 -6.68 -0.65
CA TYR A 138 8.22 -6.77 -1.05
C TYR A 138 7.93 -5.98 -2.33
N TYR A 139 8.48 -4.76 -2.49
CA TYR A 139 8.28 -3.99 -3.71
C TYR A 139 8.96 -4.62 -4.92
N ILE A 140 10.16 -5.18 -4.77
CA ILE A 140 10.85 -5.88 -5.85
C ILE A 140 10.00 -7.07 -6.33
N ASP A 141 9.48 -7.87 -5.39
CA ASP A 141 8.64 -9.03 -5.69
C ASP A 141 7.35 -8.61 -6.41
N VAL A 142 6.67 -7.57 -5.91
CA VAL A 142 5.45 -7.03 -6.52
C VAL A 142 5.70 -6.52 -7.94
N MET A 143 6.84 -5.86 -8.17
CA MET A 143 7.20 -5.41 -9.52
C MET A 143 7.49 -6.57 -10.46
N GLN A 144 8.22 -7.58 -10.00
CA GLN A 144 8.52 -8.76 -10.81
C GLN A 144 7.23 -9.49 -11.21
N ASP A 145 6.34 -9.72 -10.24
CA ASP A 145 5.03 -10.32 -10.47
C ASP A 145 4.20 -9.50 -11.47
N ALA A 146 4.16 -8.17 -11.30
CA ALA A 146 3.38 -7.28 -12.17
C ALA A 146 3.94 -7.25 -13.60
N TYR A 147 5.26 -7.19 -13.77
CA TYR A 147 5.90 -7.20 -15.09
C TYR A 147 5.70 -8.53 -15.81
N ASN A 148 5.95 -9.66 -15.11
CA ASN A 148 5.77 -11.00 -15.67
C ASN A 148 4.32 -11.20 -16.12
N HIS A 149 3.39 -10.67 -15.34
CA HIS A 149 1.99 -10.74 -15.69
C HIS A 149 1.63 -9.87 -16.89
N ALA A 150 2.08 -8.61 -16.92
CA ALA A 150 1.83 -7.69 -18.02
C ALA A 150 2.42 -8.21 -19.34
N SER A 151 3.57 -8.86 -19.27
CA SER A 151 4.21 -9.53 -20.41
C SER A 151 3.36 -10.68 -20.94
N ALA A 152 2.91 -11.58 -20.05
CA ALA A 152 1.99 -12.65 -20.42
C ALA A 152 0.65 -12.10 -20.95
N GLU A 153 0.17 -10.99 -20.37
CA GLU A 153 -1.04 -10.31 -20.80
C GLU A 153 -0.93 -9.78 -22.23
N ALA A 154 0.18 -9.11 -22.53
CA ALA A 154 0.44 -8.59 -23.87
C ALA A 154 0.55 -9.70 -24.92
N ILE A 155 1.26 -10.81 -24.62
CA ILE A 155 1.45 -11.91 -25.55
C ILE A 155 0.12 -12.59 -25.91
N ILE A 156 -0.62 -13.04 -24.88
CA ILE A 156 -1.90 -13.72 -25.11
C ILE A 156 -2.89 -12.72 -25.71
N GLY A 157 -2.80 -11.46 -25.31
CA GLY A 157 -3.69 -10.42 -25.82
C GLY A 157 -3.53 -10.15 -27.31
N GLN A 158 -2.29 -9.97 -27.75
CA GLN A 158 -1.97 -9.79 -29.16
C GLN A 158 -2.33 -11.03 -29.97
N THR A 159 -2.02 -12.23 -29.47
CA THR A 159 -2.41 -13.50 -30.10
C THR A 159 -3.91 -13.53 -30.34
N GLN A 160 -4.71 -13.23 -29.31
CA GLN A 160 -6.15 -13.30 -29.43
C GLN A 160 -6.73 -12.26 -30.42
N LYS A 161 -6.08 -11.09 -30.53
CA LYS A 161 -6.41 -10.06 -31.51
C LYS A 161 -6.12 -10.55 -32.92
N ASP A 162 -4.95 -11.12 -33.15
CA ASP A 162 -4.48 -11.60 -34.45
C ASP A 162 -5.36 -12.75 -34.99
N PHE A 163 -5.73 -13.69 -34.11
CA PHE A 163 -6.60 -14.82 -34.46
C PHE A 163 -8.11 -14.49 -34.41
N LYS A 164 -8.48 -13.24 -34.06
CA LYS A 164 -9.88 -12.76 -33.93
C LYS A 164 -10.75 -13.58 -32.97
N VAL A 165 -10.14 -14.17 -31.95
CA VAL A 165 -10.81 -15.07 -31.00
C VAL A 165 -11.48 -14.34 -29.83
N TYR A 166 -11.33 -13.01 -29.75
CA TYR A 166 -11.97 -12.15 -28.76
C TYR A 166 -13.50 -11.99 -28.90
N GLN A 167 -14.13 -12.68 -29.84
CA GLN A 167 -15.54 -12.45 -30.15
C GLN A 167 -16.46 -13.11 -29.12
N GLY A 168 -16.79 -12.35 -28.07
CA GLY A 168 -17.96 -12.59 -27.20
C GLY A 168 -17.74 -13.59 -26.06
N ASP A 169 -18.72 -14.47 -25.87
CA ASP A 169 -18.86 -15.36 -24.70
C ASP A 169 -18.05 -16.67 -24.79
N SER A 170 -17.08 -16.73 -25.68
CA SER A 170 -16.36 -17.97 -26.01
C SER A 170 -15.09 -18.12 -25.18
N VAL A 171 -14.89 -19.29 -24.56
CA VAL A 171 -13.71 -19.60 -23.73
C VAL A 171 -12.79 -20.57 -24.49
N PRO A 172 -11.46 -20.35 -24.50
CA PRO A 172 -10.53 -21.32 -25.08
C PRO A 172 -10.38 -22.57 -24.20
N GLU A 173 -10.53 -23.74 -24.81
CA GLU A 173 -10.21 -25.06 -24.25
C GLU A 173 -9.04 -25.68 -25.03
N ILE A 174 -8.04 -26.17 -24.30
CA ILE A 174 -6.84 -26.78 -24.90
C ILE A 174 -7.05 -28.29 -24.92
N ASP A 175 -7.13 -28.86 -26.12
CA ASP A 175 -7.09 -30.29 -26.34
C ASP A 175 -5.62 -30.74 -26.37
N LYS A 176 -5.15 -31.32 -25.27
CA LYS A 176 -3.75 -31.75 -25.13
C LYS A 176 -3.39 -32.96 -25.99
N GLN A 177 -4.39 -33.71 -26.49
CA GLN A 177 -4.13 -34.89 -27.33
C GLN A 177 -3.99 -34.51 -28.80
N THR A 178 -4.81 -33.57 -29.26
CA THR A 178 -4.78 -33.10 -30.65
C THR A 178 -3.98 -31.81 -30.82
N GLU A 179 -3.51 -31.21 -29.73
CA GLU A 179 -2.79 -29.93 -29.70
C GLU A 179 -3.57 -28.81 -30.41
N GLN A 180 -4.89 -28.81 -30.19
CA GLN A 180 -5.80 -27.83 -30.74
C GLN A 180 -6.36 -26.93 -29.65
N ILE A 181 -6.56 -25.65 -29.97
CA ILE A 181 -7.31 -24.71 -29.14
C ILE A 181 -8.71 -24.61 -29.72
N LYS A 182 -9.69 -25.10 -28.98
CA LYS A 182 -11.12 -25.03 -29.31
C LYS A 182 -11.75 -23.87 -28.55
N PHE A 183 -12.38 -22.93 -29.24
CA PHE A 183 -13.16 -21.87 -28.63
C PHE A 183 -14.59 -22.34 -28.48
N ILE A 184 -15.11 -22.36 -27.26
CA ILE A 184 -16.43 -22.89 -26.95
C ILE A 184 -17.31 -21.77 -26.40
N ASN A 185 -18.50 -21.59 -26.96
CA ASN A 185 -19.45 -20.59 -26.47
C ASN A 185 -20.21 -21.06 -25.20
N GLN A 186 -21.02 -20.19 -24.60
CA GLN A 186 -21.82 -20.51 -23.41
C GLN A 186 -22.79 -21.71 -23.57
N SER A 187 -23.15 -22.09 -24.81
CA SER A 187 -23.98 -23.26 -25.10
C SER A 187 -23.19 -24.57 -25.24
N GLY A 188 -21.86 -24.54 -25.04
CA GLY A 188 -21.00 -25.72 -25.20
C GLY A 188 -20.62 -26.04 -26.64
N LYS A 189 -20.92 -25.16 -27.61
CA LYS A 189 -20.60 -25.37 -29.02
C LYS A 189 -19.24 -24.78 -29.37
N THR A 190 -18.40 -25.56 -30.05
CA THR A 190 -17.15 -25.07 -30.64
C THR A 190 -17.46 -24.07 -31.75
N VAL A 191 -16.97 -22.84 -31.60
CA VAL A 191 -17.12 -21.75 -32.56
C VAL A 191 -15.90 -21.59 -33.47
N GLN A 192 -14.71 -21.99 -33.00
CA GLN A 192 -13.46 -21.92 -33.76
C GLN A 192 -12.47 -22.96 -33.23
N THR A 193 -11.69 -23.56 -34.11
CA THR A 193 -10.57 -24.44 -33.75
C THR A 193 -9.29 -23.86 -34.36
N LEU A 194 -8.23 -23.77 -33.57
CA LEU A 194 -6.89 -23.38 -34.02
C LEU A 194 -5.93 -24.53 -33.78
N ASP A 195 -5.19 -24.91 -34.82
CA ASP A 195 -4.05 -25.82 -34.69
C ASP A 195 -2.88 -25.07 -34.05
N VAL A 196 -2.27 -25.65 -33.01
CA VAL A 196 -1.10 -25.06 -32.37
C VAL A 196 0.12 -25.30 -33.26
N ALA A 197 0.56 -24.28 -33.99
CA ALA A 197 1.84 -24.35 -34.70
C ALA A 197 3.00 -24.32 -33.69
N HIS A 198 3.83 -25.36 -33.67
CA HIS A 198 5.06 -25.34 -32.87
C HIS A 198 6.05 -24.32 -33.43
N THR A 199 6.20 -23.19 -32.76
CA THR A 199 7.40 -22.36 -32.88
C THR A 199 8.49 -22.90 -31.94
N LYS A 200 9.71 -22.36 -32.07
CA LYS A 200 10.80 -22.64 -31.12
C LYS A 200 10.27 -22.51 -29.68
N PRO A 201 10.57 -23.45 -28.77
CA PRO A 201 10.19 -23.35 -27.38
C PRO A 201 10.62 -22.00 -26.81
N VAL A 202 9.72 -21.32 -26.09
CA VAL A 202 10.09 -20.15 -25.30
C VAL A 202 11.00 -20.65 -24.19
N ALA A 203 12.31 -20.53 -24.38
CA ALA A 203 13.32 -21.06 -23.45
C ALA A 203 13.27 -20.35 -22.08
N SER A 204 12.85 -19.08 -22.05
CA SER A 204 12.54 -18.33 -20.84
C SER A 204 11.63 -17.15 -21.16
N PHE A 205 10.79 -16.76 -20.19
CA PHE A 205 10.12 -15.46 -20.26
C PHE A 205 11.18 -14.39 -19.96
N LYS A 206 11.17 -13.29 -20.72
CA LYS A 206 11.99 -12.12 -20.40
C LYS A 206 11.57 -11.63 -19.02
N GLU A 207 12.49 -11.62 -18.07
CA GLU A 207 12.26 -11.09 -16.73
C GLU A 207 12.63 -9.60 -16.66
N MET A 208 11.99 -8.89 -15.74
CA MET A 208 12.40 -7.53 -15.43
C MET A 208 13.78 -7.54 -14.74
N SER A 209 14.67 -6.63 -15.14
CA SER A 209 15.97 -6.52 -14.45
C SER A 209 15.77 -6.02 -13.01
N THR A 210 16.48 -6.62 -12.05
CA THR A 210 16.52 -6.14 -10.66
C THR A 210 17.06 -4.71 -10.55
N LYS A 211 17.89 -4.28 -11.51
CA LYS A 211 18.37 -2.90 -11.63
C LYS A 211 17.23 -1.92 -11.87
N TYR A 212 16.28 -2.26 -12.73
CA TYR A 212 15.09 -1.45 -12.96
C TYR A 212 14.21 -1.37 -11.71
N ALA A 213 14.02 -2.51 -11.01
CA ALA A 213 13.25 -2.53 -9.76
C ALA A 213 13.83 -1.58 -8.71
N LYS A 214 15.14 -1.63 -8.49
CA LYS A 214 15.84 -0.74 -7.56
C LYS A 214 15.73 0.73 -7.99
N HIS A 215 15.91 1.01 -9.27
CA HIS A 215 15.78 2.37 -9.79
C HIS A 215 14.37 2.94 -9.54
N ALA A 216 13.32 2.18 -9.83
CA ALA A 216 11.94 2.62 -9.61
C ALA A 216 11.62 2.91 -8.13
N ILE A 217 12.27 2.19 -7.20
CA ILE A 217 12.14 2.43 -5.74
C ILE A 217 12.78 3.76 -5.35
N ASP A 218 13.94 4.08 -5.93
CA ASP A 218 14.70 5.29 -5.64
C ASP A 218 14.16 6.52 -6.39
N ASP A 219 13.39 6.31 -7.46
CA ASP A 219 12.86 7.36 -8.32
C ASP A 219 11.79 8.21 -7.60
N PRO A 220 11.97 9.54 -7.55
CA PRO A 220 10.95 10.42 -7.01
C PRO A 220 9.70 10.43 -7.88
N TRP A 221 8.54 10.23 -7.26
CA TRP A 221 7.23 10.45 -7.89
C TRP A 221 6.41 11.33 -6.98
N HIS A 222 5.62 12.27 -7.49
CA HIS A 222 4.83 13.19 -6.63
C HIS A 222 5.68 13.87 -5.52
N GLY A 223 6.88 14.34 -5.89
CA GLY A 223 7.76 15.19 -5.06
C GLY A 223 8.74 14.49 -4.11
N ALA A 224 8.66 13.17 -3.93
CA ALA A 224 9.60 12.42 -3.09
C ALA A 224 9.69 10.96 -3.53
N ASN A 225 10.77 10.27 -3.17
CA ASN A 225 10.84 8.82 -3.27
C ASN A 225 10.36 8.14 -1.98
N TYR A 226 10.31 6.81 -2.00
CA TYR A 226 9.78 6.02 -0.89
C TYR A 226 10.56 6.23 0.42
N SER A 227 11.89 6.14 0.38
CA SER A 227 12.75 6.29 1.57
C SER A 227 12.58 7.65 2.23
N GLN A 228 12.52 8.71 1.42
CA GLN A 228 12.27 10.08 1.90
C GLN A 228 10.91 10.19 2.62
N ARG A 229 9.88 9.48 2.17
CA ARG A 229 8.55 9.48 2.82
C ARG A 229 8.55 8.72 4.14
N ILE A 230 9.25 7.59 4.24
CA ILE A 230 9.42 6.90 5.53
C ILE A 230 10.05 7.86 6.52
N TRP A 231 11.20 8.45 6.16
CA TRP A 231 11.94 9.35 7.03
C TRP A 231 11.10 10.53 7.47
N LYS A 232 10.42 11.21 6.52
CA LYS A 232 9.51 12.32 6.84
C LYS A 232 8.42 11.93 7.84
N ASN A 233 7.82 10.76 7.70
CA ASN A 233 6.76 10.31 8.60
C ASN A 233 7.31 9.98 10.00
N THR A 234 8.50 9.36 10.08
CA THR A 234 9.13 9.04 11.36
C THR A 234 9.77 10.24 12.03
N ASP A 235 10.21 11.23 11.27
CA ASP A 235 10.68 12.53 11.77
C ASP A 235 9.53 13.27 12.42
N LYS A 236 8.37 13.33 11.74
CA LYS A 236 7.14 13.88 12.31
C LYS A 236 6.76 13.20 13.63
N LEU A 237 6.83 11.86 13.69
CA LEU A 237 6.58 11.13 14.93
C LEU A 237 7.60 11.51 16.01
N ALA A 238 8.89 11.56 15.67
CA ALA A 238 9.93 11.93 16.61
C ALA A 238 9.73 13.35 17.15
N ASP A 239 9.35 14.31 16.31
CA ASP A 239 9.07 15.69 16.68
C ASP A 239 7.83 15.81 17.59
N SER A 240 6.75 15.09 17.27
CA SER A 240 5.58 14.97 18.15
C SER A 240 5.98 14.45 19.53
N LEU A 241 6.75 13.35 19.58
CA LEU A 241 7.18 12.74 20.83
C LEU A 241 8.12 13.65 21.63
N GLN A 242 9.04 14.36 20.95
CA GLN A 242 9.92 15.33 21.61
C GLN A 242 9.16 16.51 22.21
N SER A 243 8.10 16.97 21.54
CA SER A 243 7.24 18.04 22.02
C SER A 243 6.41 17.61 23.23
N LEU A 244 5.97 16.35 23.22
CA LEU A 244 5.23 15.73 24.31
C LEU A 244 6.10 15.53 25.56
N PHE A 245 7.35 15.10 25.38
CA PHE A 245 8.30 14.87 26.47
C PHE A 245 9.10 16.13 26.82
N THR A 246 8.41 17.23 27.14
CA THR A 246 9.05 18.41 27.75
C THR A 246 8.63 18.56 29.20
N ALA A 247 9.43 19.21 30.04
CA ALA A 247 9.07 19.42 31.44
C ALA A 247 7.69 20.09 31.55
N LYS A 248 7.45 21.14 30.76
CA LYS A 248 6.17 21.86 30.71
C LYS A 248 4.99 21.01 30.23
N ALA A 249 5.18 20.20 29.19
CA ALA A 249 4.09 19.35 28.69
C ALA A 249 3.77 18.24 29.70
N MET A 250 4.79 17.63 30.28
CA MET A 250 4.66 16.58 31.30
C MET A 250 4.04 17.11 32.59
N THR A 251 4.34 18.34 33.01
CA THR A 251 3.74 18.95 34.21
C THR A 251 2.28 19.33 34.00
N GLY A 252 1.87 19.65 32.77
CA GLY A 252 0.50 20.01 32.42
C GLY A 252 -0.42 18.83 32.07
N MET A 253 0.08 17.59 32.05
CA MET A 253 -0.67 16.39 31.67
C MET A 253 -0.67 15.35 32.78
N SER A 254 -1.82 14.71 33.01
CA SER A 254 -1.89 13.52 33.87
C SER A 254 -1.19 12.31 33.22
N GLU A 255 -0.83 11.29 34.02
CA GLU A 255 -0.31 10.01 33.49
C GLU A 255 -1.25 9.40 32.44
N HIS A 256 -2.57 9.49 32.70
CA HIS A 256 -3.60 9.00 31.80
C HIS A 256 -3.61 9.76 30.47
N ASP A 257 -3.62 11.10 30.51
CA ASP A 257 -3.61 11.94 29.30
C ASP A 257 -2.34 11.74 28.48
N MET A 258 -1.19 11.57 29.15
CA MET A 258 0.08 11.25 28.50
C MET A 258 0.00 9.90 27.78
N SER A 259 -0.50 8.87 28.46
CA SER A 259 -0.67 7.54 27.89
C SER A 259 -1.60 7.56 26.68
N ASP A 260 -2.73 8.25 26.76
CA ASP A 260 -3.70 8.37 25.68
C ASP A 260 -3.14 9.16 24.48
N THR A 261 -2.39 10.22 24.74
CA THR A 261 -1.73 11.00 23.70
C THR A 261 -0.68 10.16 22.96
N LEU A 262 0.16 9.41 23.69
CA LEU A 262 1.11 8.48 23.08
C LEU A 262 0.40 7.44 22.22
N GLN A 263 -0.67 6.81 22.73
CA GLN A 263 -1.44 5.83 21.98
C GLN A 263 -1.96 6.41 20.65
N LYS A 264 -2.44 7.66 20.67
CA LYS A 264 -2.94 8.37 19.49
C LYS A 264 -1.84 8.70 18.48
N GLU A 265 -0.69 9.20 18.91
CA GLU A 265 0.44 9.51 18.02
C GLU A 265 0.95 8.24 17.31
N PHE A 266 1.11 7.14 18.05
CA PHE A 266 1.52 5.86 17.46
C PHE A 266 0.47 5.27 16.51
N SER A 267 -0.82 5.36 16.86
CA SER A 267 -1.90 4.89 15.99
C SER A 267 -1.95 5.67 14.67
N THR A 268 -1.73 6.99 14.74
CA THR A 268 -1.67 7.86 13.56
C THR A 268 -0.46 7.52 12.69
N SER A 269 0.72 7.34 13.30
CA SER A 269 1.93 7.01 12.55
C SER A 269 1.88 5.60 11.96
N ALA A 270 1.27 4.62 12.65
CA ALA A 270 1.03 3.28 12.10
C ALA A 270 0.06 3.32 10.91
N TYR A 271 -0.99 4.15 10.96
CA TYR A 271 -1.89 4.38 9.84
C TYR A 271 -1.15 5.00 8.64
N ASP A 272 -0.30 6.01 8.89
CA ASP A 272 0.51 6.65 7.85
C ASP A 272 1.48 5.66 7.20
N ALA A 273 2.09 4.77 7.98
CA ALA A 273 2.94 3.68 7.50
C ALA A 273 2.17 2.72 6.58
N ARG A 274 1.01 2.23 7.03
CA ARG A 274 0.13 1.35 6.24
C ARG A 274 -0.29 2.00 4.92
N ARG A 275 -0.71 3.27 4.97
CA ARG A 275 -1.09 4.05 3.78
C ARG A 275 0.08 4.13 2.80
N LEU A 276 1.27 4.45 3.30
CA LEU A 276 2.47 4.59 2.50
C LEU A 276 2.79 3.28 1.78
N ILE A 277 2.90 2.17 2.52
CA ILE A 277 3.24 0.85 1.96
C ILE A 277 2.30 0.46 0.82
N ARG A 278 0.98 0.58 1.05
CA ARG A 278 -0.01 0.20 0.02
C ARG A 278 0.05 1.10 -1.21
N THR A 279 0.28 2.40 -1.00
CA THR A 279 0.33 3.38 -2.08
C THR A 279 1.58 3.19 -2.93
N GLU A 280 2.72 2.91 -2.30
CA GLU A 280 4.00 2.67 -2.97
C GLU A 280 3.98 1.33 -3.69
N ALA A 281 3.45 0.26 -3.08
CA ALA A 281 3.25 -1.01 -3.76
C ALA A 281 2.39 -0.88 -5.02
N ALA A 282 1.32 -0.08 -4.95
CA ALA A 282 0.47 0.22 -6.11
C ALA A 282 1.26 0.97 -7.19
N TYR A 283 2.04 1.98 -6.81
CA TYR A 283 2.93 2.69 -7.73
C TYR A 283 3.93 1.75 -8.41
N MET A 284 4.70 0.98 -7.64
CA MET A 284 5.72 0.07 -8.13
C MET A 284 5.14 -1.00 -9.08
N SER A 285 4.03 -1.64 -8.68
CA SER A 285 3.28 -2.60 -9.51
C SER A 285 2.85 -1.99 -10.84
N ASN A 286 2.31 -0.76 -10.81
CA ASN A 286 1.85 -0.10 -12.02
C ASN A 286 3.00 0.32 -12.93
N GLN A 287 4.13 0.80 -12.40
CA GLN A 287 5.33 1.10 -13.20
C GLN A 287 5.87 -0.15 -13.89
N ALA A 288 5.94 -1.27 -13.18
CA ALA A 288 6.39 -2.54 -13.73
C ALA A 288 5.43 -3.09 -14.80
N ARG A 289 4.10 -2.97 -14.55
CA ARG A 289 3.06 -3.32 -15.53
C ARG A 289 3.18 -2.48 -16.81
N LEU A 290 3.33 -1.16 -16.66
CA LEU A 290 3.49 -0.24 -17.79
C LEU A 290 4.73 -0.62 -18.62
N LYS A 291 5.84 -0.94 -17.95
CA LYS A 291 7.06 -1.38 -18.61
C LYS A 291 6.87 -2.68 -19.40
N GLY A 292 6.12 -3.64 -18.84
CA GLY A 292 5.78 -4.89 -19.55
C GLY A 292 4.96 -4.61 -20.81
N TRP A 293 3.94 -3.75 -20.71
CA TRP A 293 3.13 -3.34 -21.86
C TRP A 293 3.94 -2.62 -22.95
N GLN A 294 4.86 -1.72 -22.55
CA GLN A 294 5.76 -1.04 -23.48
C GLN A 294 6.69 -2.03 -24.19
N ASP A 295 7.29 -2.98 -23.46
CA ASP A 295 8.19 -4.00 -24.03
C ASP A 295 7.50 -4.96 -25.00
N HIS A 296 6.18 -5.06 -24.90
CA HIS A 296 5.35 -5.93 -25.74
C HIS A 296 4.41 -5.14 -26.67
N ASN A 297 4.67 -3.85 -26.90
CA ASN A 297 3.97 -3.00 -27.87
C ASN A 297 2.44 -2.93 -27.68
N VAL A 298 1.96 -2.97 -26.43
CA VAL A 298 0.54 -2.69 -26.13
C VAL A 298 0.28 -1.21 -26.40
N GLU A 299 -0.77 -0.91 -27.17
CA GLU A 299 -1.08 0.46 -27.59
C GLU A 299 -1.96 1.23 -26.60
N GLU A 300 -2.98 0.57 -26.04
CA GLU A 300 -4.01 1.17 -25.19
C GLU A 300 -4.20 0.41 -23.88
N TYR A 301 -4.66 1.13 -22.86
CA TYR A 301 -5.15 0.56 -21.61
C TYR A 301 -6.47 1.22 -21.19
N SER A 302 -7.27 0.50 -20.42
CA SER A 302 -8.49 0.99 -19.78
C SER A 302 -8.32 1.06 -18.28
N LEU A 303 -8.93 2.07 -17.66
CA LEU A 303 -9.00 2.19 -16.21
C LEU A 303 -10.22 1.44 -15.66
N VAL A 304 -10.00 0.72 -14.57
CA VAL A 304 -11.00 -0.13 -13.93
C VAL A 304 -10.98 0.16 -12.44
N ALA A 305 -12.03 0.79 -11.91
CA ALA A 305 -12.16 1.18 -10.50
C ALA A 305 -13.05 0.20 -9.73
N VAL A 306 -12.67 -0.21 -8.51
CA VAL A 306 -13.48 -1.13 -7.71
C VAL A 306 -14.92 -0.61 -7.53
N LEU A 307 -15.92 -1.48 -7.72
CA LEU A 307 -17.33 -1.12 -7.60
C LEU A 307 -17.81 -1.25 -6.15
N ASP A 308 -17.42 -0.30 -5.30
CA ASP A 308 -17.88 -0.14 -3.92
C ASP A 308 -17.93 1.33 -3.47
N PHE A 309 -18.58 1.64 -2.35
CA PHE A 309 -18.68 3.02 -1.84
C PHE A 309 -17.39 3.59 -1.23
N ARG A 310 -16.36 2.77 -1.03
CA ARG A 310 -15.04 3.25 -0.59
C ARG A 310 -14.20 3.81 -1.73
N THR A 311 -14.61 3.56 -2.97
CA THR A 311 -13.97 4.12 -4.17
C THR A 311 -14.20 5.62 -4.24
N SER A 312 -13.12 6.38 -4.45
CA SER A 312 -13.14 7.85 -4.42
C SER A 312 -13.96 8.43 -5.58
N GLN A 313 -14.51 9.64 -5.41
CA GLN A 313 -15.25 10.31 -6.48
C GLN A 313 -14.43 10.44 -7.78
N PHE A 314 -13.13 10.71 -7.67
CA PHE A 314 -12.22 10.73 -8.81
C PHE A 314 -12.15 9.37 -9.53
N CYS A 315 -11.92 8.29 -8.78
CA CYS A 315 -11.87 6.93 -9.33
C CYS A 315 -13.20 6.53 -9.99
N ARG A 316 -14.34 6.93 -9.41
CA ARG A 316 -15.68 6.71 -9.99
C ARG A 316 -15.82 7.39 -11.36
N HIS A 317 -15.32 8.61 -11.48
CA HIS A 317 -15.40 9.40 -12.70
C HIS A 317 -14.47 8.90 -13.80
N ILE A 318 -13.34 8.28 -13.44
CA ILE A 318 -12.33 7.83 -14.40
C ILE A 318 -12.53 6.36 -14.85
N ASP A 319 -13.39 5.61 -14.18
CA ASP A 319 -13.72 4.21 -14.50
C ASP A 319 -14.20 4.06 -15.96
N GLY A 320 -13.62 3.10 -16.67
CA GLY A 320 -13.90 2.82 -18.09
C GLY A 320 -13.22 3.74 -19.10
N LYS A 321 -12.47 4.78 -18.66
CA LYS A 321 -11.73 5.64 -19.60
C LYS A 321 -10.53 4.89 -20.19
N VAL A 322 -10.27 5.14 -21.47
CA VAL A 322 -9.19 4.53 -22.26
C VAL A 322 -8.12 5.56 -22.59
N PHE A 323 -6.87 5.14 -22.48
CA PHE A 323 -5.70 5.97 -22.77
C PHE A 323 -4.63 5.17 -23.52
N LYS A 324 -3.69 5.88 -24.14
CA LYS A 324 -2.55 5.25 -24.82
C LYS A 324 -1.43 4.94 -23.84
N VAL A 325 -0.82 3.76 -23.98
CA VAL A 325 0.33 3.32 -23.18
C VAL A 325 1.50 4.29 -23.28
N LYS A 326 1.76 4.83 -24.48
CA LYS A 326 2.83 5.82 -24.70
C LYS A 326 2.61 7.15 -23.98
N ASP A 327 1.36 7.48 -23.67
CA ASP A 327 0.99 8.75 -23.01
C ASP A 327 0.73 8.53 -21.50
N ALA A 328 1.03 7.33 -20.98
CA ALA A 328 0.81 6.97 -19.59
C ALA A 328 1.70 7.80 -18.65
N LYS A 329 1.07 8.49 -17.71
CA LYS A 329 1.71 9.35 -16.72
C LYS A 329 1.09 9.11 -15.36
N CYS A 330 1.89 8.57 -14.44
CA CYS A 330 1.53 8.44 -13.03
C CYS A 330 1.93 9.72 -12.29
N ALA A 331 0.97 10.64 -12.11
CA ALA A 331 1.20 11.95 -11.51
C ALA A 331 0.08 12.35 -10.53
N GLY A 332 -0.44 11.38 -9.78
CA GLY A 332 -1.60 11.63 -8.91
C GLY A 332 -2.83 12.03 -9.75
N PHE A 333 -3.62 12.98 -9.26
CA PHE A 333 -4.84 13.44 -9.93
C PHE A 333 -4.61 14.09 -11.31
N ASP A 334 -3.41 14.59 -11.59
CA ASP A 334 -3.04 15.19 -12.88
C ASP A 334 -2.55 14.16 -13.90
N GLY A 335 -2.45 12.89 -13.48
CA GLY A 335 -2.07 11.76 -14.32
C GLY A 335 -3.25 11.09 -15.00
N ASN A 336 -2.93 10.19 -15.93
CA ASN A 336 -3.88 9.27 -16.55
C ASN A 336 -3.60 7.80 -16.20
N TYR A 337 -2.56 7.54 -15.41
CA TYR A 337 -2.13 6.21 -15.02
C TYR A 337 -2.06 6.06 -13.49
N PRO A 338 -2.58 4.96 -12.90
CA PRO A 338 -2.66 4.80 -11.45
C PRO A 338 -1.29 4.55 -10.78
N PRO A 339 -1.17 4.75 -9.45
CA PRO A 339 -2.20 5.23 -8.53
C PRO A 339 -2.43 6.75 -8.62
N PHE A 340 -3.68 7.17 -8.48
CA PHE A 340 -4.06 8.60 -8.54
C PHE A 340 -4.02 9.29 -7.18
N HIS A 341 -4.13 8.54 -6.10
CA HIS A 341 -4.16 9.06 -4.72
C HIS A 341 -3.84 7.95 -3.72
N PRO A 342 -3.62 8.27 -2.43
CA PRO A 342 -3.45 7.25 -1.41
C PRO A 342 -4.67 6.31 -1.34
N PHE A 343 -4.43 5.01 -1.14
CA PHE A 343 -5.45 3.97 -1.22
C PHE A 343 -6.26 3.97 -2.53
N CYS A 344 -5.62 4.32 -3.66
CA CYS A 344 -6.22 4.23 -4.98
C CYS A 344 -6.86 2.87 -5.21
N ARG A 345 -8.11 2.87 -5.69
CA ARG A 345 -8.89 1.66 -5.99
C ARG A 345 -9.12 1.47 -7.48
N THR A 346 -8.27 2.10 -8.30
CA THR A 346 -8.29 1.98 -9.75
C THR A 346 -7.02 1.29 -10.20
N ILE A 347 -7.19 0.31 -11.07
CA ILE A 347 -6.13 -0.37 -11.78
C ILE A 347 -6.20 -0.01 -13.26
N ALA A 348 -5.09 -0.24 -13.98
CA ALA A 348 -5.05 -0.20 -15.43
C ALA A 348 -4.99 -1.64 -15.96
N VAL A 349 -5.73 -1.90 -17.04
CA VAL A 349 -5.77 -3.19 -17.75
C VAL A 349 -5.48 -2.95 -19.22
N ALA A 350 -4.70 -3.82 -19.88
CA ALA A 350 -4.40 -3.65 -21.29
C ALA A 350 -5.66 -3.78 -22.14
N LYS A 351 -5.75 -2.98 -23.21
CA LYS A 351 -6.88 -2.99 -24.13
C LYS A 351 -6.40 -3.33 -25.54
N PHE A 352 -6.80 -4.50 -26.03
CA PHE A 352 -6.39 -5.01 -27.35
C PHE A 352 -7.44 -4.82 -28.45
N THR A 353 -8.71 -4.63 -28.07
CA THR A 353 -9.85 -4.53 -29.01
C THR A 353 -10.90 -3.54 -28.52
N ASN A 354 -11.68 -3.01 -29.47
CA ASN A 354 -12.88 -2.19 -29.20
C ASN A 354 -14.15 -3.03 -29.08
N GLN A 355 -14.07 -4.35 -29.27
CA GLN A 355 -15.20 -5.24 -29.05
C GLN A 355 -15.54 -5.31 -27.56
N LYS A 356 -16.83 -5.51 -27.25
CA LYS A 356 -17.25 -5.80 -25.88
C LYS A 356 -16.52 -7.06 -25.41
N THR A 357 -15.64 -6.91 -24.43
CA THR A 357 -15.09 -8.02 -23.68
C THR A 357 -16.25 -8.73 -22.98
N GLY A 358 -16.49 -10.00 -23.31
CA GLY A 358 -17.41 -10.84 -22.55
C GLY A 358 -16.90 -11.04 -21.12
N GLY A 359 -17.77 -11.51 -20.22
CA GLY A 359 -17.41 -11.87 -18.85
C GLY A 359 -17.89 -10.88 -17.77
N TYR A 360 -17.35 -11.02 -16.55
CA TYR A 360 -17.86 -10.33 -15.37
C TYR A 360 -16.76 -9.75 -14.47
N ARG A 361 -17.08 -8.62 -13.85
CA ARG A 361 -16.31 -8.03 -12.74
C ARG A 361 -17.08 -8.11 -11.42
N THR A 362 -16.33 -8.07 -10.32
CA THR A 362 -16.89 -8.09 -8.96
C THR A 362 -17.38 -6.70 -8.58
N ALA A 363 -18.56 -6.63 -7.97
CA ALA A 363 -19.10 -5.43 -7.33
C ALA A 363 -19.63 -5.75 -5.93
N ARG A 364 -19.75 -4.74 -5.06
CA ARG A 364 -20.26 -4.91 -3.69
C ARG A 364 -21.60 -4.22 -3.56
N ASP A 365 -22.64 -4.89 -3.10
CA ASP A 365 -23.84 -4.25 -2.57
C ASP A 365 -23.66 -4.09 -1.05
N PRO A 366 -23.36 -2.87 -0.55
CA PRO A 366 -23.13 -2.65 0.87
C PRO A 366 -24.43 -2.53 1.68
N ILE A 367 -25.60 -2.39 1.04
CA ILE A 367 -26.90 -2.33 1.72
C ILE A 367 -27.36 -3.76 2.03
N ALA A 368 -27.26 -4.65 1.03
CA ALA A 368 -27.58 -6.07 1.20
C ALA A 368 -26.44 -6.91 1.80
N ASP A 369 -25.29 -6.28 2.04
CA ASP A 369 -24.03 -6.91 2.48
C ASP A 369 -23.56 -8.07 1.57
N LYS A 370 -23.78 -7.95 0.26
CA LYS A 370 -23.52 -9.01 -0.72
C LYS A 370 -22.50 -8.62 -1.77
N THR A 371 -21.66 -9.57 -2.16
CA THR A 371 -20.79 -9.43 -3.33
C THR A 371 -21.51 -9.97 -4.54
N MET A 372 -21.58 -9.18 -5.61
CA MET A 372 -22.28 -9.49 -6.84
C MET A 372 -21.33 -9.52 -8.04
N ARG A 373 -21.77 -10.13 -9.13
CA ARG A 373 -21.08 -10.15 -10.42
C ARG A 373 -21.88 -9.33 -11.41
N VAL A 374 -21.22 -8.41 -12.08
CA VAL A 374 -21.79 -7.55 -13.12
C VAL A 374 -20.99 -7.72 -14.41
N PRO A 375 -21.57 -7.48 -15.60
CA PRO A 375 -20.81 -7.49 -16.85
C PRO A 375 -19.52 -6.69 -16.74
N SER A 376 -18.44 -7.14 -17.39
CA SER A 376 -17.11 -6.53 -17.24
C SER A 376 -17.02 -5.09 -17.75
N ASP A 377 -17.88 -4.70 -18.69
CA ASP A 377 -18.05 -3.33 -19.19
C ASP A 377 -18.94 -2.44 -18.30
N THR A 378 -19.45 -2.97 -17.16
CA THR A 378 -20.24 -2.18 -16.21
C THR A 378 -19.37 -1.10 -15.57
N THR A 379 -19.72 0.16 -15.82
CA THR A 379 -19.10 1.32 -15.18
C THR A 379 -19.64 1.54 -13.77
N TYR A 380 -18.92 2.34 -12.98
CA TYR A 380 -19.36 2.75 -11.65
C TYR A 380 -20.75 3.38 -11.66
N GLN A 381 -21.04 4.27 -12.61
CA GLN A 381 -22.33 4.95 -12.72
C GLN A 381 -23.46 3.95 -13.03
N ALA A 382 -23.19 2.97 -13.89
CA ALA A 382 -24.17 1.92 -14.21
C ALA A 382 -24.46 1.04 -12.99
N TRP A 383 -23.42 0.63 -12.26
CA TRP A 383 -23.58 -0.16 -11.03
C TRP A 383 -24.30 0.63 -9.91
N GLU A 384 -23.98 1.91 -9.73
CA GLU A 384 -24.66 2.76 -8.74
C GLU A 384 -26.15 2.95 -9.09
N ALA A 385 -26.47 3.13 -10.37
CA ALA A 385 -27.85 3.17 -10.85
C ALA A 385 -28.61 1.84 -10.59
N MET A 386 -27.94 0.70 -10.71
CA MET A 386 -28.54 -0.60 -10.33
C MET A 386 -28.89 -0.65 -8.84
N LEU A 387 -28.02 -0.15 -7.96
CA LEU A 387 -28.30 -0.08 -6.52
C LEU A 387 -29.43 0.89 -6.19
N ILE A 388 -29.48 2.04 -6.85
CA ILE A 388 -30.57 3.02 -6.69
C ILE A 388 -31.91 2.40 -7.09
N LYS A 389 -31.93 1.64 -8.20
CA LYS A 389 -33.13 0.93 -8.64
C LYS A 389 -33.57 -0.16 -7.65
N ALA A 390 -32.62 -0.85 -7.00
CA ALA A 390 -32.91 -1.94 -6.08
C ALA A 390 -33.35 -1.47 -4.69
N HIS A 391 -32.70 -0.44 -4.15
CA HIS A 391 -32.85 -0.02 -2.74
C HIS A 391 -33.43 1.39 -2.55
N GLY A 392 -33.56 2.15 -3.62
CA GLY A 392 -33.93 3.57 -3.59
C GLY A 392 -32.74 4.50 -3.34
N ALA A 393 -32.82 5.72 -3.89
CA ALA A 393 -31.73 6.69 -3.87
C ALA A 393 -31.29 7.07 -2.45
N LYS A 394 -32.23 7.23 -1.51
CA LYS A 394 -31.94 7.60 -0.12
C LYS A 394 -31.10 6.55 0.60
N ALA A 395 -31.43 5.27 0.44
CA ALA A 395 -30.69 4.17 1.08
C ALA A 395 -29.24 4.09 0.56
N VAL A 396 -29.06 4.31 -0.75
CA VAL A 396 -27.74 4.39 -1.40
C VAL A 396 -26.93 5.57 -0.87
N GLU A 397 -27.54 6.75 -0.77
CA GLU A 397 -26.87 7.94 -0.24
C GLU A 397 -26.42 7.75 1.22
N ASP A 398 -27.29 7.21 2.07
CA ASP A 398 -26.99 6.95 3.48
C ASP A 398 -25.88 5.90 3.63
N ALA A 399 -25.92 4.83 2.82
CA ALA A 399 -24.86 3.82 2.82
C ALA A 399 -23.52 4.37 2.32
N ASN A 400 -23.53 5.26 1.31
CA ASN A 400 -22.32 5.92 0.82
C ASN A 400 -21.71 6.87 1.87
N LYS A 401 -22.54 7.55 2.67
CA LYS A 401 -22.07 8.37 3.81
C LYS A 401 -21.43 7.55 4.91
N ARG A 402 -21.99 6.38 5.25
CA ARG A 402 -21.43 5.47 6.26
C ARG A 402 -20.11 4.79 5.85
N ALA A 403 -19.87 4.66 4.55
CA ALA A 403 -18.69 3.97 4.02
C ALA A 403 -17.43 4.86 3.92
N LYS A 404 -17.59 6.18 4.06
CA LYS A 404 -16.51 7.18 4.12
C LYS A 404 -16.18 7.48 5.57
#